data_AF-A0A7G3NU26-F1
#
_entry.id   AF-A0A7G3NU26-F1
#
_cell.length_a   1.000
_cell.length_b   1.000
_cell.length_c   1.000
_cell.angle_alpha   90.00
_cell.angle_beta   90.00
_cell.angle_gamma   90.00
#
_symmetry.space_group_name_H-M   'P 1'
#
loop_
_entity.id
_entity.type
_entity.pdbx_description
1 polymer ?
#
loop_
_entity_poly.entity_id
_entity_poly.type
_entity_poly.pdbx_seq_one_letter_code
_entity_poly.pdbx_strand_id
1 'polypeptide(L)'
;MTRRFTLYAYSETDDMAVINAKRVYRIMRQNALLLERKPEIPPSKRAHTGKVAVGESNQRWCSDGFGFSCDNGEKLRVTFALDCCDREALYWAASNGGYDSETVQDVMLGAVERRFGNSLPTSPVEWLTDNGSAYRSYQTRQFARMVGLEPKHTAVRSPESNGEQVTSCFWLNSSVSHASKRPICP
;
A
#
# COMPACT_ATOMS: atom_id res chain seq x y z
N MET A 1 3.35 -26.09 30.23
CA MET A 1 4.61 -25.39 29.90
C MET A 1 4.90 -25.59 28.42
N THR A 2 4.41 -24.71 27.55
CA THR A 2 4.59 -24.84 26.10
C THR A 2 5.73 -23.91 25.68
N ARG A 3 6.91 -24.48 25.43
CA ARG A 3 8.08 -23.73 24.97
C ARG A 3 7.81 -23.26 23.53
N ARG A 4 7.59 -21.95 23.37
CA ARG A 4 7.63 -21.26 22.07
C ARG A 4 9.03 -21.42 21.49
N PHE A 5 9.17 -22.20 20.42
CA PHE A 5 10.36 -22.12 19.56
C PHE A 5 10.13 -21.00 18.55
N THR A 6 10.46 -19.79 18.97
CA THR A 6 10.55 -18.62 18.10
C THR A 6 11.90 -18.70 17.40
N LEU A 7 11.92 -18.97 16.09
CA LEU A 7 13.13 -18.77 15.29
C LEU A 7 13.31 -17.26 15.09
N TYR A 8 13.97 -16.62 16.05
CA TYR A 8 14.57 -15.31 15.81
C TYR A 8 15.81 -15.53 14.94
N ALA A 9 15.88 -14.85 13.80
CA ALA A 9 17.15 -14.54 13.19
C ALA A 9 17.80 -13.44 14.06
N TYR A 10 18.55 -13.86 15.08
CA TYR A 10 19.53 -13.01 15.74
C TYR A 10 20.81 -13.06 14.90
N SER A 11 21.22 -11.92 14.35
CA SER A 11 22.59 -11.74 13.88
C SER A 11 23.25 -10.66 14.73
N GLU A 12 23.56 -11.01 15.97
CA GLU A 12 24.60 -10.34 16.76
C GLU A 12 25.39 -11.44 17.46
N THR A 13 26.72 -11.41 17.26
CA THR A 13 27.78 -12.33 17.73
C THR A 13 28.19 -13.48 16.78
N ASP A 14 29.51 -13.59 16.66
CA ASP A 14 30.35 -14.47 15.83
C ASP A 14 29.92 -15.95 15.77
N ASP A 15 30.27 -16.58 14.64
CA ASP A 15 30.43 -18.04 14.45
C ASP A 15 29.19 -18.94 14.26
N MET A 16 28.10 -18.42 13.67
CA MET A 16 26.96 -19.26 13.26
C MET A 16 26.96 -19.53 11.74
N ALA A 17 27.19 -20.78 11.36
CA ALA A 17 27.15 -21.23 9.97
C ALA A 17 25.83 -20.82 9.29
N VAL A 18 25.91 -20.19 8.12
CA VAL A 18 24.73 -19.79 7.33
C VAL A 18 23.94 -21.04 6.92
N ILE A 19 22.85 -21.33 7.64
CA ILE A 19 22.04 -22.52 7.37
C ILE A 19 21.06 -22.24 6.23
N ASN A 20 21.13 -23.05 5.17
CA ASN A 20 20.21 -22.94 4.04
C ASN A 20 18.76 -23.24 4.47
N ALA A 21 17.87 -22.24 4.35
CA ALA A 21 16.46 -22.35 4.72
C ALA A 21 15.71 -23.50 4.01
N LYS A 22 16.08 -23.85 2.77
CA LYS A 22 15.48 -25.00 2.05
C LYS A 22 15.80 -26.32 2.73
N ARG A 23 17.02 -26.45 3.28
CA ARG A 23 17.44 -27.65 4.03
C ARG A 23 16.64 -27.76 5.32
N VAL A 24 16.47 -26.66 6.05
CA VAL A 24 15.67 -26.60 7.28
C VAL A 24 14.21 -26.97 6.98
N TYR A 25 13.61 -26.38 5.95
CA TYR A 25 12.23 -26.68 5.55
C TYR A 25 12.03 -28.16 5.23
N ARG A 26 12.95 -28.79 4.50
CA ARG A 26 12.86 -30.22 4.16
C ARG A 26 12.94 -31.11 5.40
N ILE A 27 13.83 -30.80 6.35
CA ILE A 27 13.96 -31.53 7.62
C ILE A 27 12.68 -31.35 8.46
N MET A 28 12.14 -30.13 8.56
CA MET A 28 10.89 -29.87 9.28
C MET A 28 9.71 -30.62 8.65
N ARG A 29 9.64 -30.69 7.31
CA ARG A 29 8.61 -31.44 6.59
C ARG A 29 8.70 -32.94 6.86
N GLN A 30 9.91 -33.52 6.85
CA GLN A 30 10.13 -34.94 7.14
C GLN A 30 9.75 -35.32 8.57
N ASN A 31 9.92 -34.41 9.52
CA ASN A 31 9.63 -34.62 10.95
C ASN A 31 8.24 -34.13 11.37
N ALA A 32 7.36 -33.76 10.42
CA ALA A 32 6.02 -33.23 10.69
C ALA A 32 6.00 -32.00 11.65
N LEU A 33 7.04 -31.17 11.58
CA LEU A 33 7.20 -29.96 12.41
C LEU A 33 6.72 -28.67 11.71
N LEU A 34 6.03 -28.79 10.58
CA LEU A 34 5.46 -27.64 9.88
C LEU A 34 4.20 -27.18 10.61
N LEU A 35 4.06 -25.87 10.81
CA LEU A 35 2.84 -25.28 11.34
C LEU A 35 1.67 -25.56 10.39
N GLU A 36 0.50 -25.85 10.94
CA GLU A 36 -0.72 -25.98 10.14
C GLU A 36 -1.00 -24.68 9.39
N ARG A 37 -1.37 -24.82 8.11
CA ARG A 37 -1.73 -23.68 7.28
C ARG A 37 -2.96 -23.01 7.90
N LYS A 38 -2.86 -21.71 8.17
CA LYS A 38 -3.99 -20.90 8.65
C LYS A 38 -5.22 -21.19 7.77
N PRO A 39 -6.39 -21.55 8.36
CA PRO A 39 -7.60 -21.76 7.58
C PRO A 39 -7.93 -20.50 6.79
N GLU A 40 -8.37 -20.70 5.56
CA GLU A 40 -8.82 -19.62 4.68
C GLU A 40 -9.98 -18.91 5.38
N ILE A 41 -9.81 -17.61 5.62
CA ILE A 41 -10.83 -16.81 6.28
C ILE A 41 -12.04 -16.79 5.33
N PRO A 42 -13.23 -17.24 5.74
CA PRO A 42 -14.40 -17.21 4.87
C PRO A 42 -14.66 -15.77 4.38
N PRO A 43 -15.02 -15.57 3.11
CA PRO A 43 -15.40 -14.24 2.63
C PRO A 43 -16.58 -13.72 3.45
N SER A 44 -16.55 -12.41 3.74
CA SER A 44 -17.48 -11.80 4.69
C SER A 44 -18.91 -11.81 4.12
N LYS A 45 -19.92 -12.11 4.94
CA LYS A 45 -21.35 -12.12 4.53
C LYS A 45 -22.02 -10.72 4.60
N ARG A 46 -21.27 -9.64 4.82
CA ARG A 46 -21.87 -8.29 4.93
C ARG A 46 -22.14 -7.74 3.54
N ALA A 47 -23.34 -7.19 3.34
CA ALA A 47 -23.67 -6.44 2.14
C ALA A 47 -22.66 -5.30 1.96
N HIS A 48 -22.01 -5.31 0.80
CA HIS A 48 -20.95 -4.38 0.41
C HIS A 48 -21.55 -3.24 -0.43
N THR A 49 -21.55 -2.02 0.10
CA THR A 49 -22.07 -0.83 -0.62
C THR A 49 -20.96 0.02 -1.23
N GLY A 50 -19.69 -0.38 -1.08
CA GLY A 50 -18.54 0.40 -1.54
C GLY A 50 -18.20 0.15 -3.01
N LYS A 51 -18.89 0.82 -3.94
CA LYS A 51 -18.43 0.90 -5.34
C LYS A 51 -17.28 1.91 -5.43
N VAL A 52 -16.07 1.42 -5.65
CA VAL A 52 -14.88 2.26 -5.85
C VAL A 52 -14.83 2.77 -7.30
N ALA A 53 -15.17 1.92 -8.26
CA ALA A 53 -15.22 2.25 -9.68
C ALA A 53 -16.30 3.30 -10.00
N VAL A 54 -15.92 4.26 -10.83
CA VAL A 54 -16.76 5.35 -11.36
C VAL A 54 -16.87 5.22 -12.88
N GLY A 55 -17.89 5.84 -13.47
CA GLY A 55 -18.20 5.67 -14.89
C GLY A 55 -17.38 6.53 -15.84
N GLU A 56 -16.77 7.60 -15.32
CA GLU A 56 -15.96 8.54 -16.11
C GLU A 56 -14.64 8.84 -15.39
N SER A 57 -13.61 9.10 -16.18
CA SER A 57 -12.31 9.57 -15.69
C SER A 57 -12.45 10.88 -14.91
N ASN A 58 -11.58 11.06 -13.92
CA ASN A 58 -11.54 12.25 -13.05
C ASN A 58 -12.80 12.50 -12.22
N GLN A 59 -13.70 11.52 -12.09
CA GLN A 59 -14.77 11.59 -11.09
C GLN A 59 -14.24 11.22 -9.71
N ARG A 60 -13.37 10.21 -9.63
CA ARG A 60 -12.78 9.74 -8.37
C ARG A 60 -11.38 9.22 -8.57
N TRP A 61 -10.47 9.69 -7.73
CA TRP A 61 -9.13 9.20 -7.58
C TRP A 61 -8.96 8.49 -6.23
N CYS A 62 -8.11 7.48 -6.23
CA CYS A 62 -7.86 6.60 -5.10
C CYS A 62 -6.38 6.76 -4.70
N SER A 63 -6.09 7.00 -3.42
CA SER A 63 -4.73 7.10 -2.91
C SER A 63 -4.50 6.14 -1.75
N ASP A 64 -3.37 5.44 -1.79
CA ASP A 64 -2.95 4.47 -0.79
C ASP A 64 -1.41 4.43 -0.73
N GLY A 65 -0.87 3.73 0.26
CA GLY A 65 0.56 3.53 0.43
C GLY A 65 0.93 2.07 0.71
N PHE A 66 2.03 1.63 0.14
CA PHE A 66 2.65 0.34 0.47
C PHE A 66 4.14 0.50 0.75
N GLY A 67 4.73 -0.46 1.47
CA GLY A 67 6.16 -0.43 1.76
C GLY A 67 6.81 -1.79 1.52
N PHE A 68 8.08 -1.75 1.12
CA PHE A 68 8.93 -2.92 0.98
C PHE A 68 10.30 -2.66 1.61
N SER A 69 11.02 -3.73 1.93
CA SER A 69 12.36 -3.64 2.51
C SER A 69 13.41 -3.66 1.40
N CYS A 70 14.33 -2.70 1.42
CA CYS A 70 15.53 -2.63 0.58
C CYS A 70 16.56 -3.67 1.07
N ASP A 71 17.54 -3.99 0.22
CA ASP A 71 18.62 -4.94 0.55
C ASP A 71 19.56 -4.42 1.66
N ASN A 72 19.63 -3.10 1.88
CA ASN A 72 20.38 -2.45 2.97
C ASN A 72 19.63 -2.48 4.33
N GLY A 73 18.44 -3.10 4.38
CA GLY A 73 17.60 -3.17 5.59
C GLY A 73 16.68 -1.96 5.81
N GLU A 74 16.79 -0.91 5.00
CA GLU A 74 15.88 0.23 5.04
C GLU A 74 14.51 -0.14 4.47
N LYS A 75 13.47 0.62 4.86
CA LYS A 75 12.12 0.44 4.34
C LYS A 75 11.79 1.58 3.41
N LEU A 76 11.53 1.26 2.15
CA LEU A 76 10.96 2.21 1.22
C LEU A 76 9.43 2.13 1.32
N ARG A 77 8.79 3.28 1.50
CA ARG A 77 7.34 3.44 1.48
C ARG A 77 6.98 4.26 0.25
N VAL A 78 6.02 3.77 -0.52
CA VAL A 78 5.51 4.41 -1.72
C VAL A 78 4.07 4.82 -1.45
N THR A 79 3.79 6.10 -1.65
CA THR A 79 2.43 6.67 -1.67
C THR A 79 2.08 6.99 -3.11
N PHE A 80 0.87 6.66 -3.55
CA PHE A 80 0.49 6.85 -4.94
C PHE A 80 -0.96 7.36 -5.09
N ALA A 81 -1.27 7.83 -6.29
CA ALA A 81 -2.61 8.24 -6.73
C ALA A 81 -2.97 7.54 -8.04
N LEU A 82 -4.19 7.01 -8.11
CA LEU A 82 -4.75 6.38 -9.31
C LEU A 82 -6.10 7.00 -9.64
N ASP A 83 -6.46 7.03 -10.93
CA ASP A 83 -7.84 7.26 -11.33
C ASP A 83 -8.63 5.94 -11.25
N CYS A 84 -9.76 5.95 -10.54
CA CYS A 84 -10.52 4.73 -10.23
C CYS A 84 -11.40 4.28 -11.43
N CYS A 85 -11.48 5.05 -12.52
CA CYS A 85 -12.14 4.67 -13.78
C CYS A 85 -11.22 3.86 -14.69
N ASP A 86 -10.08 4.43 -15.06
CA ASP A 86 -9.14 3.87 -16.05
C ASP A 86 -7.99 3.06 -15.41
N ARG A 87 -7.85 3.13 -14.08
CA ARG A 87 -6.74 2.54 -13.30
C ARG A 87 -5.38 3.12 -13.67
N GLU A 88 -5.35 4.32 -14.26
CA GLU A 88 -4.11 5.03 -14.58
C GLU A 88 -3.41 5.49 -13.30
N ALA A 89 -2.10 5.23 -13.20
CA ALA A 89 -1.26 5.78 -12.15
C ALA A 89 -0.94 7.25 -12.47
N LEU A 90 -1.59 8.14 -11.73
CA LEU A 90 -1.44 9.59 -11.90
C LEU A 90 -0.12 10.07 -11.32
N TYR A 91 0.21 9.67 -10.09
CA TYR A 91 1.46 10.10 -9.46
C TYR A 91 1.86 9.16 -8.33
N TRP A 92 3.14 9.20 -7.97
CA TRP A 92 3.67 8.47 -6.82
C TRP A 92 4.89 9.17 -6.25
N ALA A 93 5.10 9.00 -4.95
CA ALA A 93 6.28 9.44 -4.23
C ALA A 93 6.80 8.29 -3.37
N ALA A 94 8.12 8.17 -3.28
CA ALA A 94 8.77 7.16 -2.47
C ALA A 94 9.66 7.83 -1.41
N SER A 95 9.55 7.35 -0.17
CA SER A 95 10.31 7.87 0.97
C SER A 95 10.84 6.73 1.83
N ASN A 96 12.02 6.91 2.41
CA ASN A 96 12.56 6.03 3.46
C ASN A 96 11.95 6.36 4.85
N GLY A 97 11.29 7.52 4.96
CA GLY A 97 10.55 7.97 6.13
C GLY A 97 9.16 7.33 6.28
N GLY A 98 8.41 7.77 7.29
CA GLY A 98 7.02 7.33 7.52
C GLY A 98 6.04 7.87 6.48
N TYR A 99 4.76 7.47 6.58
CA TYR A 99 3.69 8.16 5.84
C TYR A 99 3.40 9.50 6.51
N ASP A 100 4.07 10.55 6.06
CA ASP A 100 3.83 11.92 6.51
C ASP A 100 2.79 12.64 5.63
N SER A 101 2.27 13.75 6.14
CA SER A 101 1.31 14.59 5.43
C SER A 101 1.92 15.32 4.24
N GLU A 102 3.23 15.57 4.27
CA GLU A 102 3.96 16.28 3.22
C GLU A 102 4.00 15.44 1.94
N THR A 103 4.45 14.18 2.04
CA THR A 103 4.45 13.22 0.92
C THR A 103 3.05 13.06 0.32
N VAL A 104 2.01 13.05 1.17
CA VAL A 104 0.62 12.96 0.69
C VAL A 104 0.20 14.21 -0.09
N GLN A 105 0.58 15.40 0.38
CA GLN A 105 0.29 16.66 -0.30
C GLN A 105 1.05 16.75 -1.63
N ASP A 106 2.30 16.30 -1.68
CA ASP A 106 3.07 16.22 -2.92
C ASP A 106 2.41 15.29 -3.94
N VAL A 107 1.89 14.15 -3.49
CA VAL A 107 1.17 13.21 -4.36
C VAL A 107 -0.14 13.80 -4.87
N MET A 108 -0.87 14.57 -4.05
CA MET A 108 -2.07 15.30 -4.49
C MET A 108 -1.72 16.33 -5.57
N LEU A 109 -0.70 17.15 -5.33
CA LEU A 109 -0.29 18.20 -6.25
C LEU A 109 0.24 17.61 -7.55
N GLY A 110 1.17 16.66 -7.48
CA GLY A 110 1.75 16.01 -8.65
C GLY A 110 0.72 15.27 -9.51
N ALA A 111 -0.32 14.69 -8.89
CA ALA A 111 -1.43 14.08 -9.63
C ALA A 111 -2.27 15.11 -10.39
N VAL A 112 -2.61 16.24 -9.73
CA VAL A 112 -3.35 17.34 -10.35
C VAL A 112 -2.54 17.97 -11.49
N GLU A 113 -1.26 18.28 -11.25
CA GLU A 113 -0.37 18.85 -12.27
C GLU A 113 -0.18 17.92 -13.46
N ARG A 114 -0.03 16.62 -13.24
CA ARG A 114 0.12 15.67 -14.34
C ARG A 114 -1.15 15.57 -15.19
N ARG A 115 -2.34 15.63 -14.57
CA ARG A 115 -3.61 15.47 -15.30
C ARG A 115 -4.09 16.76 -15.96
N PHE A 116 -3.96 17.88 -15.27
CA PHE A 116 -4.56 19.16 -15.64
C PHE A 116 -3.53 20.25 -15.98
N GLY A 117 -2.24 19.95 -15.90
CA GLY A 117 -1.16 20.92 -16.09
C GLY A 117 -1.23 22.01 -15.03
N ASN A 118 -1.12 23.27 -15.46
CA ASN A 118 -1.14 24.42 -14.55
C ASN A 118 -2.56 24.89 -14.17
N SER A 119 -3.59 24.10 -14.49
CA SER A 119 -4.99 24.44 -14.21
C SER A 119 -5.57 23.50 -13.15
N LEU A 120 -6.51 24.02 -12.36
CA LEU A 120 -7.29 23.19 -11.44
C LEU A 120 -8.41 22.44 -12.17
N PRO A 121 -8.89 21.31 -11.63
CA PRO A 121 -10.07 20.62 -12.14
C PRO A 121 -11.27 21.57 -12.23
N THR A 122 -12.03 21.51 -13.33
CA THR A 122 -13.24 22.33 -13.51
C THR A 122 -14.37 21.93 -12.54
N SER A 123 -14.36 20.69 -12.09
CA SER A 123 -15.25 20.15 -11.06
C SER A 123 -14.42 19.41 -9.99
N PRO A 124 -14.81 19.46 -8.71
CA PRO A 124 -14.07 18.74 -7.66
C PRO A 124 -13.95 17.24 -7.96
N VAL A 125 -12.73 16.71 -7.91
CA VAL A 125 -12.46 15.28 -8.07
C VAL A 125 -12.51 14.62 -6.70
N GLU A 126 -13.27 13.53 -6.55
CA GLU A 126 -13.31 12.83 -5.28
C GLU A 126 -11.96 12.17 -4.96
N TRP A 127 -11.38 12.49 -3.81
CA TRP A 127 -10.11 11.92 -3.35
C TRP A 127 -10.37 10.88 -2.27
N LEU A 128 -10.45 9.62 -2.69
CA LEU A 128 -10.75 8.49 -1.82
C LEU A 128 -9.47 7.95 -1.19
N THR A 129 -9.44 7.95 0.14
CA THR A 129 -8.32 7.48 0.96
C THR A 129 -8.79 6.52 2.03
N ASP A 130 -7.85 5.75 2.58
CA ASP A 130 -8.08 5.05 3.83
C ASP A 130 -8.18 6.02 5.03
N ASN A 131 -8.43 5.49 6.22
CA ASN A 131 -8.55 6.30 7.44
C ASN A 131 -7.18 6.62 8.09
N GLY A 132 -6.09 6.56 7.32
CA GLY A 132 -4.74 6.86 7.78
C GLY A 132 -4.61 8.26 8.37
N SER A 133 -3.77 8.42 9.40
CA SER A 133 -3.58 9.71 10.08
C SER A 133 -3.06 10.81 9.15
N ALA A 134 -2.21 10.47 8.17
CA ALA A 134 -1.67 11.41 7.19
C ALA A 134 -2.77 12.05 6.32
N TYR A 135 -3.82 11.28 5.98
CA TYR A 135 -4.96 11.75 5.19
C TYR A 135 -6.03 12.46 6.03
N ARG A 136 -6.07 12.22 7.34
CA ARG A 136 -7.04 12.86 8.27
C ARG A 136 -6.59 14.21 8.81
N SER A 137 -5.33 14.58 8.62
CA SER A 137 -4.82 15.87 9.12
C SER A 137 -5.66 17.02 8.54
N TYR A 138 -5.98 18.00 9.38
CA TYR A 138 -6.78 19.17 8.95
C TYR A 138 -6.09 19.88 7.78
N GLN A 139 -4.77 20.04 7.87
CA GLN A 139 -3.94 20.68 6.85
C GLN A 139 -4.01 19.93 5.51
N THR A 140 -3.87 18.61 5.51
CA THR A 140 -3.95 17.78 4.29
C THR A 140 -5.35 17.88 3.65
N ARG A 141 -6.42 17.91 4.44
CA ARG A 141 -7.79 18.06 3.92
C ARG A 141 -8.06 19.44 3.34
N GLN A 142 -7.49 20.49 3.94
CA GLN A 142 -7.56 21.84 3.39
C GLN A 142 -6.76 21.93 2.09
N PHE A 143 -5.55 21.36 2.07
CA PHE A 143 -4.71 21.30 0.88
C PHE A 143 -5.41 20.61 -0.29
N ALA A 144 -6.00 19.43 -0.07
CA ALA A 144 -6.78 18.73 -1.08
C ALA A 144 -7.83 19.64 -1.74
N ARG A 145 -8.60 20.39 -0.94
CA ARG A 145 -9.62 21.31 -1.46
C ARG A 145 -9.02 22.48 -2.24
N MET A 146 -7.86 22.99 -1.82
CA MET A 146 -7.16 24.05 -2.56
C MET A 146 -6.71 23.60 -3.94
N VAL A 147 -6.37 22.31 -4.11
CA VAL A 147 -5.98 21.73 -5.40
C VAL A 147 -7.15 21.11 -6.17
N GLY A 148 -8.40 21.40 -5.77
CA GLY A 148 -9.60 20.94 -6.49
C GLY A 148 -10.00 19.49 -6.22
N LEU A 149 -9.52 18.91 -5.12
CA LEU A 149 -9.85 17.56 -4.67
C LEU A 149 -10.83 17.60 -3.49
N GLU A 150 -11.83 16.72 -3.49
CA GLU A 150 -12.80 16.58 -2.40
C GLU A 150 -12.49 15.34 -1.55
N PRO A 151 -11.99 15.48 -0.31
CA PRO A 151 -11.62 14.34 0.53
C PRO A 151 -12.82 13.43 0.84
N LYS A 152 -12.71 12.16 0.46
CA LYS A 152 -13.63 11.07 0.83
C LYS A 152 -12.86 10.00 1.60
N HIS A 153 -13.52 9.37 2.56
CA HIS A 153 -12.95 8.28 3.34
C HIS A 153 -13.75 7.00 3.10
N THR A 154 -13.06 5.86 3.02
CA THR A 154 -13.75 4.57 3.01
C THR A 154 -14.44 4.32 4.36
N ALA A 155 -15.67 3.84 4.32
CA ALA A 155 -16.42 3.49 5.53
C ALA A 155 -15.62 2.48 6.37
N VAL A 156 -15.48 2.77 7.66
CA VAL A 156 -14.73 1.95 8.61
C VAL A 156 -15.24 0.50 8.58
N ARG A 157 -14.34 -0.45 8.30
CA ARG A 157 -14.59 -1.90 8.18
C ARG A 157 -15.27 -2.36 6.88
N SER A 158 -14.77 -1.89 5.73
CA SER A 158 -15.03 -2.50 4.41
C SER A 158 -13.73 -3.10 3.82
N PRO A 159 -13.33 -4.31 4.24
CA PRO A 159 -12.09 -4.95 3.77
C PRO A 159 -12.07 -5.22 2.27
N GLU A 160 -13.24 -5.27 1.62
CA GLU A 160 -13.40 -5.63 0.19
C GLU A 160 -13.35 -4.41 -0.76
N SER A 161 -13.82 -3.22 -0.35
CA SER A 161 -13.58 -1.97 -1.12
C SER A 161 -12.14 -1.48 -0.93
N ASN A 162 -11.58 -1.73 0.26
CA ASN A 162 -10.13 -1.73 0.43
C ASN A 162 -9.54 -2.81 -0.46
N GLY A 163 -10.14 -3.99 -0.58
CA GLY A 163 -9.74 -5.06 -1.50
C GLY A 163 -9.67 -4.65 -2.98
N GLU A 164 -10.53 -3.78 -3.50
CA GLU A 164 -10.44 -3.27 -4.88
C GLU A 164 -9.30 -2.25 -5.03
N GLN A 165 -9.15 -1.33 -4.08
CA GLN A 165 -7.98 -0.42 -4.01
C GLN A 165 -6.69 -1.23 -3.88
N VAL A 166 -6.67 -2.17 -2.92
CA VAL A 166 -5.60 -3.12 -2.61
C VAL A 166 -5.35 -4.07 -3.76
N THR A 167 -6.33 -4.42 -4.60
CA THR A 167 -6.10 -5.18 -5.84
C THR A 167 -5.33 -4.33 -6.83
N SER A 168 -5.65 -3.04 -6.93
CA SER A 168 -4.83 -2.07 -7.69
C SER A 168 -3.44 -1.87 -7.06
N CYS A 169 -3.34 -1.81 -5.72
CA CYS A 169 -2.07 -1.80 -4.98
C CYS A 169 -1.28 -3.08 -5.22
N PHE A 170 -1.93 -4.25 -5.30
CA PHE A 170 -1.30 -5.54 -5.60
C PHE A 170 -0.83 -5.59 -7.05
N TRP A 171 -1.55 -4.98 -7.99
CA TRP A 171 -1.12 -4.82 -9.38
C TRP A 171 0.07 -3.88 -9.52
N LEU A 172 0.06 -2.73 -8.84
CA LEU A 172 1.20 -1.80 -8.77
C LEU A 172 2.39 -2.45 -8.08
N ASN A 173 2.19 -3.09 -6.92
CA ASN A 173 3.23 -3.78 -6.18
C ASN A 173 3.79 -4.95 -7.00
N SER A 174 2.96 -5.71 -7.72
CA SER A 174 3.41 -6.79 -8.62
C SER A 174 4.15 -6.24 -9.83
N SER A 175 3.72 -5.13 -10.41
CA SER A 175 4.39 -4.47 -11.55
C SER A 175 5.73 -3.86 -11.15
N VAL A 176 5.80 -3.17 -10.00
CA VAL A 176 7.05 -2.63 -9.42
C VAL A 176 8.00 -3.77 -9.01
N SER A 177 7.47 -4.86 -8.45
CA SER A 177 8.25 -6.04 -8.07
C SER A 177 8.73 -6.87 -9.28
N HIS A 178 8.00 -6.91 -10.38
CA HIS A 178 8.41 -7.61 -11.62
C HIS A 178 9.34 -6.76 -12.47
N ALA A 179 9.15 -5.43 -12.50
CA ALA A 179 10.04 -4.50 -13.21
C ALA A 179 11.42 -4.39 -12.53
N SER A 180 11.51 -4.69 -11.23
CA SER A 180 12.76 -4.60 -10.48
C SER A 180 13.17 -5.93 -9.87
N LYS A 181 14.21 -6.56 -10.44
CA LYS A 181 15.00 -7.57 -9.74
C LYS A 181 15.63 -6.92 -8.51
N ARG A 182 14.93 -6.93 -7.36
CA ARG A 182 15.34 -6.30 -6.08
C ARG A 182 15.84 -4.86 -6.26
N PRO A 183 14.97 -3.85 -6.07
CA PRO A 183 15.37 -2.46 -6.31
C PRO A 183 16.52 -2.09 -5.39
N ILE A 184 17.67 -1.78 -6.00
CA ILE A 184 18.75 -1.05 -5.37
C ILE A 184 18.18 0.33 -5.08
N CYS A 185 18.03 0.67 -3.80
CA CYS A 185 17.59 1.99 -3.36
C CYS A 185 18.71 3.01 -3.71
N PRO A 186 18.36 4.25 -4.13
CA PRO A 186 19.33 5.25 -4.60
C PRO A 186 20.37 5.63 -3.55
#